data_AF-A0A699WRL3-F1
#
_entry.id   AF-A0A699WRL3-F1
#
_cell.length_a   1.000
_cell.length_b   1.000
_cell.length_c   1.000
_cell.angle_alpha   90.00
_cell.angle_beta   90.00
_cell.angle_gamma   90.00
#
_symmetry.space_group_name_H-M   'P 1'
#
loop_
_entity.id
_entity.type
_entity.pdbx_description
1 polymer ?
#
loop_
_entity_poly.entity_id
_entity_poly.type
_entity_poly.pdbx_seq_one_letter_code
_entity_poly.pdbx_strand_id
1 'polypeptide(L)'
;TGNKTSNKTGSNEATMKAYAIGGGANPDSNVITGTFLRNNIYASMLFDSGADRIFVSSTFSALLDVVISTLDTSYAVELADGRIFET
;
A
#
# COMPACT_ATOMS: atom_id res chain seq x y z
N THR A 1 -9.71 -37.36 -25.12
CA THR A 1 -9.77 -37.94 -23.76
C THR A 1 -8.78 -37.16 -22.91
N GLY A 2 -9.12 -36.16 -22.09
CA GLY A 2 -10.24 -35.95 -21.19
C GLY A 2 -9.68 -35.95 -19.77
N ASN A 3 -9.13 -34.83 -19.28
CA ASN A 3 -8.73 -34.68 -17.88
C ASN A 3 -9.60 -33.65 -17.17
N LYS A 4 -10.25 -34.19 -16.14
CA LYS A 4 -11.41 -33.72 -15.40
C LYS A 4 -10.98 -32.74 -14.32
N THR A 5 -11.71 -31.65 -14.19
CA THR A 5 -11.61 -30.68 -13.11
C THR A 5 -11.90 -31.35 -11.76
N SER A 6 -11.09 -31.04 -10.75
CA SER A 6 -11.35 -31.40 -9.35
C SER A 6 -11.42 -30.11 -8.54
N ASN A 7 -12.65 -29.64 -8.33
CA ASN A 7 -12.98 -28.55 -7.43
C ASN A 7 -12.99 -29.08 -5.99
N LYS A 8 -11.99 -28.72 -5.19
CA LYS A 8 -12.08 -28.86 -3.73
C LYS A 8 -12.58 -27.54 -3.13
N THR A 9 -13.85 -27.55 -2.75
CA THR A 9 -14.47 -26.58 -1.86
C THR A 9 -13.87 -26.71 -0.46
N GLY A 10 -12.97 -25.79 -0.11
CA GLY A 10 -12.61 -25.46 1.27
C GLY A 10 -13.05 -24.03 1.53
N SER A 11 -13.98 -23.86 2.47
CA SER A 11 -14.66 -22.60 2.77
C SER A 11 -13.75 -21.64 3.56
N ASN A 12 -13.10 -20.76 2.83
CA ASN A 12 -12.72 -19.41 3.25
C ASN A 12 -12.41 -18.67 1.96
N GLU A 13 -13.47 -18.11 1.35
CA GLU A 13 -13.33 -17.26 0.18
C GLU A 13 -12.60 -15.98 0.59
N ALA A 14 -11.28 -16.07 0.70
CA ALA A 14 -10.41 -14.91 0.76
C ALA A 14 -10.56 -14.21 -0.58
N THR A 15 -11.47 -13.24 -0.67
CA THR A 15 -11.59 -12.38 -1.84
C THR A 15 -10.30 -11.58 -1.96
N MET A 16 -9.32 -12.12 -2.67
CA MET A 16 -8.09 -11.40 -3.00
C MET A 16 -8.43 -10.35 -4.04
N LYS A 17 -8.63 -9.11 -3.61
CA LYS A 17 -8.73 -7.97 -4.52
C LYS A 17 -7.33 -7.64 -5.02
N ALA A 18 -7.01 -8.04 -6.25
CA ALA A 18 -5.81 -7.58 -6.93
C ALA A 18 -6.07 -6.20 -7.57
N TYR A 19 -5.20 -5.22 -7.29
CA TYR A 19 -5.19 -3.94 -7.98
C TYR A 19 -3.99 -3.92 -8.92
N ALA A 20 -4.21 -3.68 -10.21
CA ALA A 20 -3.13 -3.48 -11.16
C ALA A 20 -2.68 -2.01 -11.08
N ILE A 21 -1.42 -1.78 -10.70
CA ILE A 21 -0.82 -0.44 -10.74
C ILE A 21 -0.30 -0.23 -12.17
N GLY A 22 -1.01 0.60 -12.94
CA GLY A 22 -0.57 1.04 -14.27
C GLY A 22 0.15 2.37 -14.16
N GLY A 23 1.47 2.38 -14.32
CA GLY A 23 2.29 3.59 -14.31
C GLY A 23 3.68 3.30 -14.87
N GLY A 24 4.27 4.27 -15.57
CA GLY A 24 5.63 4.16 -16.10
C GLY A 24 6.64 4.10 -14.94
N ALA A 25 7.07 2.90 -14.58
CA ALA A 25 8.13 2.69 -13.61
C ALA A 25 9.48 2.93 -14.29
N ASN A 26 10.32 3.79 -13.70
CA ASN A 26 11.74 3.76 -14.01
C ASN A 26 12.30 2.47 -13.41
N PRO A 27 12.82 1.51 -14.21
CA PRO A 27 13.34 0.24 -13.69
C PRO A 27 14.50 0.43 -12.70
N ASP A 28 15.15 1.60 -12.72
CA ASP A 28 16.26 1.95 -11.83
C ASP A 28 15.79 2.67 -10.54
N SER A 29 14.49 2.91 -10.37
CA SER A 29 13.94 3.55 -9.18
C SER A 29 13.27 2.54 -8.26
N ASN A 30 13.62 2.59 -6.98
CA ASN A 30 12.92 1.84 -5.93
C ASN A 30 11.53 2.41 -5.63
N VAL A 31 11.14 3.49 -6.31
CA VAL A 31 9.99 4.30 -5.96
C VAL A 31 8.91 4.16 -7.04
N ILE A 32 7.76 3.62 -6.65
CA ILE A 32 6.57 3.47 -7.50
C ILE A 32 5.47 4.38 -6.98
N THR A 33 4.93 5.25 -7.82
CA THR A 33 3.76 6.07 -7.48
C THR A 33 2.47 5.35 -7.91
N GLY A 34 1.53 5.18 -6.98
CA GLY A 34 0.19 4.69 -7.26
C GLY A 34 -0.86 5.75 -6.91
N THR A 35 -1.90 5.89 -7.74
CA THR A 35 -3.06 6.72 -7.42
C THR A 35 -4.27 5.84 -7.17
N PHE A 36 -4.93 6.06 -6.05
CA PHE A 36 -6.12 5.33 -5.60
C PHE A 36 -7.29 6.29 -5.44
N LEU A 37 -8.48 5.78 -5.68
CA LEU A 37 -9.72 6.51 -5.44
C LEU A 37 -10.33 6.03 -4.13
N ARG A 38 -10.41 6.90 -3.13
CA ARG A 38 -11.14 6.64 -1.88
C ARG A 38 -12.17 7.74 -1.66
N ASN A 39 -13.42 7.37 -1.42
CA ASN A 39 -14.52 8.33 -1.17
C ASN A 39 -14.63 9.44 -2.22
N ASN A 40 -14.41 9.11 -3.50
CA ASN A 40 -14.39 10.06 -4.62
C ASN A 40 -13.26 11.13 -4.55
N ILE A 41 -12.27 10.91 -3.70
CA ILE A 41 -11.04 11.71 -3.59
C ILE A 41 -9.89 10.89 -4.18
N TYR A 42 -9.16 11.49 -5.13
CA TYR A 42 -7.93 10.91 -5.64
C TYR A 42 -6.81 11.09 -4.60
N ALA A 43 -6.20 9.98 -4.24
CA ALA A 43 -5.12 9.88 -3.28
C ALA A 43 -3.91 9.29 -3.99
N SER A 44 -2.78 9.98 -4.00
CA SER A 44 -1.52 9.45 -4.51
C SER A 44 -0.66 8.96 -3.36
N MET A 45 -0.07 7.78 -3.52
CA MET A 45 0.85 7.15 -2.58
C MET A 45 2.16 6.81 -3.28
N LEU A 46 3.24 6.91 -2.53
CA LEU A 46 4.58 6.52 -2.94
C LEU A 46 4.90 5.16 -2.28
N PHE A 47 5.25 4.17 -3.09
CA PHE A 47 5.74 2.88 -2.64
C PHE A 47 7.24 2.83 -2.88
N ASP A 48 8.02 2.87 -1.81
CA ASP A 48 9.46 2.68 -1.87
C ASP A 48 9.79 1.23 -1.50
N SER A 49 10.24 0.44 -2.47
CA SER A 49 10.69 -0.94 -2.23
C SER A 49 12.01 -1.02 -1.48
N GLY A 50 12.73 0.10 -1.36
CA GLY A 50 13.94 0.23 -0.55
C GLY A 50 13.66 0.59 0.91
N ALA A 51 12.43 0.94 1.27
CA ALA A 51 12.07 1.27 2.64
C ALA A 51 11.78 0.01 3.46
N ASP A 52 12.37 -0.09 4.66
CA ASP A 52 12.10 -1.20 5.59
C ASP A 52 10.66 -1.19 6.11
N ARG A 53 10.04 0.00 6.17
CA ARG A 53 8.70 0.25 6.73
C ARG A 53 7.99 1.35 5.95
N ILE A 54 6.67 1.22 5.82
CA ILE A 54 5.81 2.20 5.18
C ILE A 54 5.07 3.00 6.26
N PHE A 55 5.20 4.32 6.22
CA PHE A 55 4.46 5.24 7.08
C PHE A 55 3.42 5.99 6.27
N VAL A 56 2.29 6.33 6.89
CA VAL A 56 1.24 7.14 6.30
C VAL A 56 0.94 8.31 7.22
N SER A 57 0.69 9.50 6.67
CA SER A 57 0.37 10.65 7.51
C SER A 57 -1.01 10.48 8.16
N SER A 58 -1.16 10.99 9.38
CA SER A 58 -2.43 10.94 10.13
C SER A 58 -3.56 11.71 9.43
N THR A 59 -3.22 12.78 8.71
CA THR A 59 -4.17 13.51 7.86
C THR A 59 -4.69 12.64 6.72
N PHE A 60 -3.82 11.83 6.11
CA PHE A 60 -4.21 10.95 5.02
C PHE A 60 -5.03 9.75 5.50
N SER A 61 -4.68 9.15 6.64
CA SER A 61 -5.49 8.07 7.22
C SER A 61 -6.90 8.52 7.61
N ALA A 62 -7.06 9.78 8.04
CA ALA A 62 -8.38 10.37 8.29
C ALA A 62 -9.22 10.46 7.01
N LEU A 63 -8.61 10.72 5.85
CA LEU A 63 -9.30 10.68 4.55
C LEU A 63 -9.68 9.25 4.13
N LEU A 64 -8.90 8.26 4.55
CA LEU A 64 -9.19 6.86 4.29
C LEU A 64 -10.20 6.26 5.27
N ASP A 65 -10.63 6.99 6.30
CA ASP A 65 -11.45 6.48 7.41
C ASP A 65 -10.85 5.19 8.01
N VAL A 66 -9.54 5.20 8.20
CA VAL A 66 -8.78 4.07 8.78
C VAL A 66 -8.36 4.45 10.19
N VAL A 67 -8.66 3.58 11.14
CA VAL A 67 -8.17 3.68 12.52
C VAL A 67 -6.67 3.42 12.52
N ILE A 68 -5.89 4.42 12.94
CA ILE A 68 -4.44 4.27 13.14
C ILE A 68 -4.21 3.61 14.50
N SER A 69 -3.31 2.63 14.55
CA SER A 69 -2.78 2.12 15.82
C SER A 69 -1.60 2.99 16.27
N THR A 70 -1.54 3.28 17.57
CA THR A 70 -0.37 3.94 18.15
C THR A 70 0.84 3.02 18.05
N LEU A 71 2.00 3.59 17.72
CA LEU A 71 3.27 2.86 17.75
C LEU A 71 3.80 2.85 19.18
N ASP A 72 4.27 1.69 19.65
CA ASP A 72 4.92 1.56 20.97
C ASP A 72 6.35 2.11 20.97
N THR A 73 6.86 2.53 19.81
CA THR A 73 8.23 3.02 19.62
C THR A 73 8.22 4.11 18.56
N SER A 74 8.97 5.19 18.82
CA SER A 74 9.18 6.27 17.87
C SER A 74 10.19 5.86 16.79
N TYR A 75 9.95 6.30 15.56
CA TYR A 75 10.87 6.10 14.44
C TYR A 75 11.27 7.43 13.83
N ALA A 76 12.55 7.58 13.55
CA ALA A 76 13.07 8.57 12.62
C ALA A 76 12.65 8.19 11.19
N VAL A 77 11.81 9.01 10.57
CA VAL A 77 11.34 8.87 9.19
C VAL A 77 11.98 9.96 8.36
N GLU A 78 12.82 9.59 7.41
CA GLU A 78 13.33 10.50 6.39
C GLU A 78 12.26 10.74 5.32
N LEU A 79 11.91 12.01 5.11
CA LEU A 79 10.98 12.44 4.09
C LEU A 79 11.71 12.63 2.75
N ALA A 80 10.95 12.68 1.65
CA ALA A 80 11.51 12.87 0.31
C ALA A 80 12.28 14.20 0.13
N ASP A 81 12.10 15.17 1.03
CA ASP A 81 12.86 16.43 1.05
C ASP A 81 14.06 16.39 2.01
N GLY A 82 14.43 15.21 2.52
CA GLY A 82 15.57 14.97 3.40
C GLY A 82 15.35 15.40 4.85
N ARG A 83 14.14 15.87 5.21
CA ARG A 83 13.80 16.16 6.61
C ARG A 83 13.54 14.87 7.37
N ILE A 84 14.01 14.80 8.62
CA ILE A 84 13.70 13.70 9.54
C ILE A 84 12.51 14.09 10.42
N PHE A 85 11.53 13.18 10.54
CA PHE A 85 10.37 13.30 11.40
C PHE A 85 10.33 12.14 12.40
N GLU A 86 10.01 12.41 13.66
CA GLU A 86 9.78 11.36 14.67
C GLU A 86 8.28 11.07 14.78
N THR A 87 7.91 9.80 14.67
CA THR A 87 6.49 9.34 14.63
C THR A 87 5.74 9.47 15.94
#